data_AF-A0A8R7TP45-F1
#
_entry.id   AF-A0A8R7TP45-F1
#
_cell.length_a   1.000
_cell.length_b   1.000
_cell.length_c   1.000
_cell.angle_alpha   90.00
_cell.angle_beta   90.00
_cell.angle_gamma   90.00
#
_symmetry.space_group_name_H-M   'P 1'
#
loop_
_entity.id
_entity.type
_entity.pdbx_description
1 polymer ?
#
loop_
_entity_poly.entity_id
_entity_poly.type
_entity_poly.pdbx_seq_one_letter_code
_entity_poly.pdbx_strand_id
1 'polypeptide(L)'
;MEDESSQDSSVQYMNLSDNEAMHYRIPASIEDQDYSGIETAPRVLCHQHGVAAERRVAFEAFNTGRRFLVCPMSEDDNCGIVLWVDPEWPPTLQNALLKLWEMYHDSKSDRRKDNL
;
A
#
# COMPACT_ATOMS: atom_id res chain seq x y z
N MET A 1 2.82 -37.75 41.09
CA MET A 1 3.89 -37.67 40.08
C MET A 1 3.73 -36.30 39.47
N GLU A 2 4.48 -35.36 40.04
CA GLU A 2 4.61 -33.99 39.57
C GLU A 2 5.54 -34.03 38.36
N ASP A 3 5.13 -33.45 37.24
CA ASP A 3 6.07 -32.95 36.24
C ASP A 3 5.64 -31.54 35.85
N GLU A 4 6.53 -30.63 36.24
CA GLU A 4 6.51 -29.20 35.97
C GLU A 4 6.84 -28.96 34.51
N SER A 5 6.00 -28.19 33.82
CA SER A 5 6.47 -27.42 32.67
C SER A 5 5.96 -26.00 32.77
N SER A 6 6.64 -25.25 33.64
CA SER A 6 6.66 -23.79 33.63
C SER A 6 7.59 -23.33 32.51
N GLN A 7 7.04 -22.60 31.53
CA GLN A 7 7.69 -21.42 30.95
C GLN A 7 6.66 -20.56 30.23
N ASP A 8 6.14 -19.64 31.04
CA ASP A 8 5.71 -18.30 30.67
C ASP A 8 6.50 -17.74 29.48
N SER A 9 5.81 -17.54 28.36
CA SER A 9 6.18 -16.51 27.41
C SER A 9 4.95 -15.67 27.18
N SER A 10 4.68 -14.82 28.19
CA SER A 10 3.96 -13.57 28.10
C SER A 10 3.71 -13.14 26.66
N VAL A 11 2.45 -13.27 26.25
CA VAL A 11 1.90 -12.61 25.08
C VAL A 11 2.18 -11.12 25.28
N GLN A 12 3.27 -10.64 24.70
CA GLN A 12 3.60 -9.23 24.70
C GLN A 12 2.60 -8.57 23.75
N TYR A 13 1.44 -8.20 24.33
CA TYR A 13 0.61 -7.12 23.84
C TYR A 13 1.51 -5.89 23.80
N MET A 14 2.18 -5.68 22.66
CA MET A 14 2.87 -4.44 22.40
C MET A 14 1.81 -3.35 22.43
N ASN A 15 1.94 -2.47 23.43
CA ASN A 15 1.14 -1.26 23.57
C ASN A 15 1.26 -0.42 22.30
N LEU A 16 0.26 -0.48 21.42
CA LEU A 16 0.03 0.55 20.41
C LEU A 16 -0.66 1.74 21.10
N SER A 17 0.12 2.51 21.85
CA SER A 17 -0.26 3.85 22.26
C SER A 17 0.71 4.85 21.66
N ASP A 18 0.69 4.97 20.34
CA ASP A 18 0.93 6.24 19.68
C ASP A 18 -0.14 6.43 18.62
N ASN A 19 -0.85 7.52 18.78
CA ASN A 19 -2.13 7.85 18.18
C ASN A 19 -1.93 8.38 16.75
N GLU A 20 -1.37 7.56 15.87
CA GLU A 20 -1.44 7.78 14.42
C GLU A 20 -2.44 6.76 13.90
N ALA A 21 -3.66 7.25 13.68
CA ALA A 21 -4.76 6.45 13.21
C ALA A 21 -4.33 5.49 12.11
N MET A 22 -4.83 4.25 12.15
CA MET A 22 -4.87 3.35 11.00
C MET A 22 -5.74 3.98 9.89
N HIS A 23 -5.36 5.16 9.40
CA HIS A 23 -5.64 5.54 8.04
C HIS A 23 -4.88 4.52 7.21
N TYR A 24 -5.60 3.60 6.59
CA TYR A 24 -5.07 2.83 5.48
C TYR A 24 -4.51 3.86 4.49
N ARG A 25 -3.19 4.06 4.52
CA ARG A 25 -2.53 5.06 3.68
C ARG A 25 -2.73 4.63 2.25
N ILE A 26 -3.36 5.49 1.46
CA ILE A 26 -3.53 5.27 0.03
C ILE A 26 -2.12 5.17 -0.58
N PRO A 27 -1.79 4.11 -1.31
CA PRO A 27 -0.47 3.96 -1.91
C PRO A 27 -0.13 5.14 -2.82
N ALA A 28 1.13 5.56 -2.82
CA ALA A 28 1.60 6.49 -3.84
C ALA A 28 1.35 5.88 -5.23
N SER A 29 0.80 6.67 -6.14
CA SER A 29 0.27 6.14 -7.40
C SER A 29 0.42 7.11 -8.57
N ILE A 30 0.27 6.54 -9.76
CA ILE A 30 0.24 7.24 -11.04
C ILE A 30 -1.08 6.91 -11.77
N GLU A 31 -1.37 7.69 -12.79
CA GLU A 31 -2.49 7.41 -13.70
C GLU A 31 -2.28 6.09 -14.44
N ASP A 32 -3.36 5.34 -14.65
CA ASP A 32 -3.35 4.15 -15.50
C ASP A 32 -3.44 4.59 -16.98
N GLN A 33 -2.28 4.87 -17.60
CA GLN A 33 -2.22 5.41 -18.98
C GLN A 33 -2.78 4.45 -20.03
N ASP A 34 -2.72 3.14 -19.78
CA ASP A 34 -3.23 2.12 -20.68
C ASP A 34 -4.75 1.92 -20.52
N TYR A 35 -5.37 2.59 -19.54
CA TYR A 35 -6.78 2.47 -19.27
C TYR A 35 -7.61 3.44 -20.12
N SER A 36 -8.24 2.90 -21.17
CA SER A 36 -9.12 3.65 -22.06
C SER A 36 -10.51 3.98 -21.48
N GLY A 37 -10.73 3.78 -20.17
CA GLY A 37 -11.99 4.09 -19.48
C GLY A 37 -13.15 3.12 -19.74
N ILE A 38 -12.98 2.10 -20.58
CA ILE A 38 -14.01 1.09 -20.84
C ILE A 38 -13.84 -0.05 -19.83
N GLU A 39 -14.41 0.15 -18.65
CA GLU A 39 -14.57 -0.91 -17.64
C GLU A 39 -15.61 -1.92 -18.15
N THR A 40 -15.21 -3.16 -18.44
CA THR A 40 -16.16 -4.26 -18.69
C THR A 40 -16.72 -4.86 -17.40
N ALA A 41 -16.12 -4.51 -16.25
CA ALA A 41 -16.58 -4.86 -14.92
C ALA A 41 -17.62 -3.86 -14.39
N PRO A 42 -18.48 -4.27 -13.44
CA PRO A 42 -19.42 -3.35 -12.81
C PRO A 42 -18.66 -2.17 -12.17
N ARG A 43 -19.16 -0.95 -12.38
CA ARG A 43 -18.61 0.26 -11.76
C ARG A 43 -18.67 0.13 -10.24
N VAL A 44 -17.51 0.17 -9.59
CA VAL A 44 -17.41 0.21 -8.14
C VAL A 44 -17.65 1.65 -7.68
N LEU A 45 -18.50 1.84 -6.67
CA LEU A 45 -18.75 3.14 -6.05
C LEU A 45 -18.02 3.22 -4.69
N CYS A 46 -17.43 4.36 -4.34
CA CYS A 46 -17.02 4.58 -2.94
C CYS A 46 -18.29 4.59 -2.08
N HIS A 47 -18.34 3.73 -1.07
CA HIS A 47 -19.52 3.60 -0.21
C HIS A 47 -19.88 4.87 0.56
N GLN A 48 -18.88 5.70 0.89
CA GLN A 48 -19.10 6.93 1.65
C GLN A 48 -19.61 8.08 0.79
N HIS A 49 -19.11 8.22 -0.45
CA HIS A 49 -19.37 9.39 -1.30
C HIS A 49 -20.33 9.10 -2.46
N GLY A 50 -20.62 7.82 -2.75
CA GLY A 50 -21.50 7.41 -3.85
C GLY A 50 -20.96 7.68 -5.26
N VAL A 51 -19.71 8.15 -5.36
CA VAL A 51 -19.03 8.43 -6.64
C VAL A 51 -18.30 7.20 -7.15
N ALA A 52 -18.10 7.12 -8.47
CA ALA A 52 -17.34 6.05 -9.09
C ALA A 52 -15.89 6.05 -8.59
N ALA A 53 -15.39 4.87 -8.21
CA ALA A 53 -14.00 4.71 -7.83
C ALA A 53 -13.09 4.94 -9.03
N GLU A 54 -11.97 5.61 -8.79
CA GLU A 54 -10.94 5.87 -9.77
C GLU A 54 -9.92 4.73 -9.79
N ARG A 55 -9.48 4.32 -10.98
CA ARG A 55 -8.39 3.36 -11.12
C ARG A 55 -7.04 4.08 -11.13
N ARG A 56 -6.11 3.57 -10.33
CA ARG A 56 -4.74 4.06 -10.23
C ARG A 56 -3.76 2.88 -10.32
N VAL A 57 -2.52 3.17 -10.70
CA VAL A 57 -1.41 2.21 -10.66
C VAL A 57 -0.51 2.56 -9.48
N ALA A 58 -0.29 1.62 -8.58
CA ALA A 58 0.61 1.81 -7.45
C ALA A 58 2.04 2.02 -7.96
N PHE A 59 2.72 3.00 -7.39
CA PHE A 59 4.10 3.34 -7.67
C PHE A 59 4.87 3.45 -6.36
N GLU A 60 4.84 2.36 -5.60
CA GLU A 60 5.41 2.28 -4.26
C GLU A 60 5.81 0.84 -3.94
N ALA A 61 7.05 0.66 -3.47
CA ALA A 61 7.57 -0.57 -2.91
C ALA A 61 7.22 -1.82 -3.75
N PHE A 62 6.84 -2.92 -3.08
CA PHE A 62 6.50 -4.20 -3.72
C PHE A 62 5.17 -4.20 -4.48
N ASN A 63 4.35 -3.14 -4.35
CA ASN A 63 3.09 -3.03 -5.08
C ASN A 63 3.23 -2.30 -6.42
N THR A 64 4.44 -1.82 -6.75
CA THR A 64 4.71 -1.10 -8.00
C THR A 64 4.15 -1.84 -9.21
N GLY A 65 3.38 -1.12 -10.02
CA GLY A 65 2.74 -1.62 -11.23
C GLY A 65 1.38 -2.29 -11.03
N ARG A 66 0.93 -2.54 -9.78
CA ARG A 66 -0.39 -3.13 -9.51
C ARG A 66 -1.48 -2.07 -9.61
N ARG A 67 -2.60 -2.40 -10.25
CA ARG A 67 -3.79 -1.54 -10.32
C ARG A 67 -4.68 -1.69 -9.09
N PHE A 68 -5.20 -0.57 -8.62
CA PHE A 68 -6.19 -0.52 -7.55
C PHE A 68 -7.25 0.54 -7.84
N LEU A 69 -8.40 0.40 -7.18
CA LEU A 69 -9.47 1.38 -7.17
C LEU A 69 -9.43 2.17 -5.86
N VAL A 70 -9.62 3.48 -5.98
CA VAL A 70 -9.60 4.44 -4.88
C VAL A 70 -10.77 5.42 -4.99
N CYS A 71 -11.14 6.05 -3.88
CA CYS A 71 -12.06 7.19 -3.93
C CYS A 71 -11.41 8.33 -4.73
N PRO A 72 -12.15 9.01 -5.63
CA PRO A 72 -11.62 10.14 -6.39
C PRO A 72 -11.60 11.46 -5.60
N MET A 73 -12.06 11.47 -4.35
CA MET A 73 -12.03 12.68 -3.51
C MET A 73 -10.58 13.05 -3.14
N SER A 74 -10.34 14.33 -2.87
CA SER A 74 -9.04 14.85 -2.42
C SER A 74 -8.53 14.14 -1.17
N GLU A 75 -7.22 14.19 -0.90
CA GLU A 75 -6.60 13.48 0.24
C GLU A 75 -7.30 13.77 1.58
N ASP A 76 -7.71 15.02 1.82
CA ASP A 76 -8.41 15.43 3.05
C ASP A 76 -9.83 14.86 3.18
N ASP A 77 -10.50 14.58 2.05
CA ASP A 77 -11.90 14.10 1.98
C ASP A 77 -11.98 12.64 1.48
N ASN A 78 -10.84 11.95 1.35
CA ASN A 78 -10.82 10.62 0.77
C ASN A 78 -11.39 9.59 1.75
N CYS A 79 -12.23 8.67 1.26
CA CYS A 79 -12.79 7.61 2.09
C CYS A 79 -11.76 6.54 2.52
N GLY A 80 -10.52 6.62 2.04
CA GLY A 80 -9.42 5.70 2.38
C GLY A 80 -9.58 4.29 1.79
N ILE A 81 -10.56 4.10 0.90
CA ILE A 81 -10.80 2.80 0.27
C ILE A 81 -9.68 2.47 -0.72
N VAL A 82 -9.12 1.26 -0.62
CA VAL A 82 -8.17 0.71 -1.58
C VAL A 82 -8.62 -0.69 -1.92
N LEU A 83 -8.98 -0.91 -3.19
CA LEU A 83 -9.39 -2.22 -3.69
C LEU A 83 -8.46 -2.66 -4.82
N TRP A 84 -7.68 -3.71 -4.60
CA TRP A 84 -6.74 -4.22 -5.60
C TRP A 84 -7.49 -4.90 -6.75
N VAL A 85 -7.17 -4.49 -7.98
CA VAL A 85 -7.66 -5.11 -9.22
C VAL A 85 -6.75 -6.27 -9.60
N ASP A 86 -5.43 -6.03 -9.54
CA ASP A 86 -4.44 -7.04 -9.86
C ASP A 86 -4.12 -7.91 -8.65
N PRO A 87 -3.86 -9.22 -8.86
CA PRO A 87 -3.39 -10.09 -7.79
C PRO A 87 -2.07 -9.59 -7.23
N GLU A 88 -1.69 -10.10 -6.07
CA GLU A 88 -0.36 -9.88 -5.54
C GLU A 88 0.69 -10.45 -6.50
N TRP A 89 1.82 -9.74 -6.60
CA TRP A 89 2.94 -10.26 -7.36
C TRP A 89 3.51 -11.53 -6.71
N PRO A 90 4.05 -12.47 -7.50
CA PRO A 90 4.81 -13.58 -6.93
C PRO A 90 5.96 -13.05 -6.05
N PRO A 91 6.35 -13.77 -4.98
CA PRO A 91 7.40 -13.31 -4.05
C PRO A 91 8.70 -12.90 -4.73
N THR A 92 9.10 -13.59 -5.80
CA THR A 92 10.30 -13.25 -6.59
C THR A 92 10.24 -11.84 -7.17
N LEU A 93 9.07 -11.44 -7.70
CA LEU A 93 8.88 -10.11 -8.26
C LEU A 93 8.76 -9.04 -7.15
N GLN A 94 8.07 -9.34 -6.05
CA GLN A 94 8.03 -8.45 -4.89
C GLN A 94 9.44 -8.12 -4.38
N ASN A 95 10.29 -9.14 -4.22
CA ASN A 95 11.68 -8.97 -3.78
C ASN A 95 12.51 -8.14 -4.77
N ALA A 96 12.35 -8.38 -6.07
CA ALA A 96 13.03 -7.61 -7.10
C ALA A 96 12.61 -6.12 -7.07
N LEU A 97 11.32 -5.83 -6.93
CA LEU A 97 10.80 -4.47 -6.81
C LEU A 97 11.34 -3.77 -5.56
N LEU A 98 11.33 -4.45 -4.41
CA LEU A 98 11.90 -3.90 -3.17
C LEU A 98 13.38 -3.55 -3.34
N LYS A 99 14.17 -4.42 -3.98
CA LYS A 99 15.59 -4.14 -4.20
C LYS A 99 15.81 -2.94 -5.12
N LEU A 100 14.99 -2.78 -6.16
CA LEU A 100 15.05 -1.60 -7.04
C LEU A 100 14.73 -0.31 -6.29
N TRP A 101 13.73 -0.33 -5.40
CA TRP A 101 13.39 0.83 -4.57
C TRP A 101 14.51 1.18 -3.58
N GLU A 102 15.11 0.18 -2.92
CA GLU A 102 16.28 0.37 -2.06
C GLU A 102 17.41 1.08 -2.83
N MET A 103 17.79 0.54 -4.00
CA MET A 103 18.82 1.14 -4.86
C MET A 103 18.47 2.57 -5.30
N TYR A 104 17.19 2.84 -5.62
CA TYR A 104 16.74 4.17 -5.98
C TYR A 104 16.89 5.15 -4.81
N HIS A 105 16.50 4.75 -3.60
CA HIS A 105 16.63 5.57 -2.41
C HIS A 105 18.10 5.84 -2.04
N ASP A 106 18.95 4.82 -2.12
CA ASP A 106 20.39 4.96 -1.89
C ASP A 106 21.00 5.98 -2.86
N SER A 107 20.76 5.82 -4.16
CA SER A 107 21.26 6.73 -5.19
C SER A 107 20.78 8.18 -5.01
N LYS A 108 19.53 8.36 -4.57
CA LYS A 108 18.96 9.68 -4.28
C LYS A 108 19.58 10.29 -3.01
N SER A 109 19.95 9.47 -2.03
CA SER A 109 20.59 9.90 -0.79
C SER A 109 22.03 10.35 -1.03
N ASP A 110 22.78 9.63 -1.87
CA ASP A 110 24.17 9.97 -2.18
C ASP A 110 24.26 11.24 -3.00
N ARG A 111 23.38 11.41 -4.00
CA ARG A 111 23.27 12.66 -4.74
C ARG A 111 22.93 13.86 -3.85
N ARG A 112 22.24 13.66 -2.72
CA ARG A 112 21.98 14.75 -1.76
C ARG A 112 23.21 15.10 -0.93
N LYS A 113 24.06 14.12 -0.60
CA LYS A 113 25.31 14.33 0.15
C LYS A 113 26.37 15.05 -0.69
N ASP A 114 26.43 14.79 -2.00
CA ASP A 114 27.38 15.45 -2.91
C ASP A 114 27.04 16.93 -3.19
N ASN A 115 25.83 17.36 -2.86
CA ASN A 115 25.36 18.74 -3.03
C ASN A 115 25.36 19.55 -1.72
N LEU A 116 26.00 19.05 -0.65
CA LEU A 116 26.18 19.75 0.63
C LEU A 116 27.63 20.23 0.82
#